data_AF-E6UK63-F1
#
_entry.id   AF-E6UK63-F1
#
_cell.length_a   1.000
_cell.length_b   1.000
_cell.length_c   1.000
_cell.angle_alpha   90.00
_cell.angle_beta   90.00
_cell.angle_gamma   90.00
#
_symmetry.space_group_name_H-M   'P 1'
#
loop_
_entity.id
_entity.type
_entity.pdbx_description
1 polymer ?
#
loop_
_entity_poly.entity_id
_entity_poly.type
_entity_poly.pdbx_seq_one_letter_code
_entity_poly.pdbx_strand_id
1 'polypeptide(L)'
;MAEQVMIQVRMDSVLKDQALEVFDKMGIDMSTAVRMFFKATVRQQELPFSTNVAETKAPSLGEQLGDFYKNMVMYEASIADDENVVTVFPLEFGEIPVKMFVQLVTKVPAGKVARWEDIFEYLGMLYGMKVYEKPHRAMPYMDSDGNDIPYWRIVSVNGVLCDSRVRSRESQKEKLEREGIPIVQRGSIRNSYRVDNLKTHLFDFKSLKAIKSE
;
A
#
# COMPACT_ATOMS: atom_id res chain seq x y z
N MET A 1 3.53 24.96 -29.97
CA MET A 1 2.31 24.13 -30.14
C MET A 1 2.77 22.73 -30.52
N ALA A 2 2.21 21.68 -29.92
CA ALA A 2 2.61 20.31 -30.27
C ALA A 2 2.08 19.95 -31.67
N GLU A 3 2.97 19.45 -32.53
CA GLU A 3 2.62 18.96 -33.86
C GLU A 3 1.74 17.71 -33.74
N GLN A 4 0.60 17.69 -34.45
CA GLN A 4 -0.28 16.51 -34.46
C GLN A 4 0.17 15.54 -35.55
N VAL A 5 0.50 14.32 -35.14
CA VAL A 5 0.91 13.23 -36.04
C VAL A 5 -0.19 12.17 -36.09
N MET A 6 -0.57 11.73 -37.30
CA MET A 6 -1.55 10.66 -37.50
C MET A 6 -0.88 9.29 -37.35
N ILE A 7 -1.46 8.43 -36.51
CA ILE A 7 -1.03 7.03 -36.35
C ILE A 7 -2.15 6.13 -36.86
N GLN A 8 -1.83 5.28 -37.85
CA GLN A 8 -2.75 4.27 -38.38
C GLN A 8 -2.42 2.89 -37.80
N VAL A 9 -3.40 2.24 -37.17
CA VAL A 9 -3.25 0.92 -36.55
C VAL A 9 -4.20 -0.06 -37.21
N ARG A 10 -3.70 -1.23 -37.61
CA ARG A 10 -4.52 -2.35 -38.08
C ARG A 10 -4.80 -3.30 -36.92
N MET A 11 -6.05 -3.72 -36.77
CA MET A 11 -6.48 -4.68 -35.76
C MET A 11 -7.68 -5.49 -36.28
N ASP A 12 -7.91 -6.64 -35.65
CA ASP A 12 -9.09 -7.45 -35.92
C ASP A 12 -10.39 -6.73 -35.52
N SER A 13 -11.46 -6.91 -36.30
CA SER A 13 -12.74 -6.22 -36.07
C SER A 13 -13.41 -6.65 -34.77
N VAL A 14 -13.33 -7.93 -34.42
CA VAL A 14 -13.92 -8.45 -33.18
C VAL A 14 -13.18 -7.88 -31.97
N LEU A 15 -11.85 -7.85 -32.04
CA LEU A 15 -11.03 -7.26 -30.98
C LEU A 15 -11.33 -5.77 -30.79
N LYS A 16 -11.53 -5.03 -31.89
CA LYS A 16 -11.91 -3.61 -31.85
C LYS A 16 -13.24 -3.41 -31.12
N ASP A 17 -14.26 -4.20 -31.46
CA ASP A 17 -15.60 -4.05 -30.88
C ASP A 17 -15.60 -4.41 -29.39
N GLN A 18 -14.87 -5.46 -28.99
CA GLN A 18 -14.67 -5.81 -27.59
C GLN A 18 -13.98 -4.69 -26.80
N ALA A 19 -12.95 -4.07 -27.37
CA ALA A 19 -12.24 -2.97 -26.71
C ALA A 19 -13.16 -1.75 -26.54
N LEU A 20 -13.96 -1.41 -27.55
CA LEU A 20 -14.92 -0.30 -27.49
C LEU A 20 -15.95 -0.49 -26.37
N GLU A 21 -16.50 -1.70 -26.22
CA GLU A 21 -17.45 -1.97 -25.14
C GLU A 21 -16.84 -1.74 -23.74
N VAL A 22 -15.57 -2.09 -23.56
CA VAL A 22 -14.84 -1.86 -22.31
C VAL A 22 -14.60 -0.36 -22.09
N PHE A 23 -14.19 0.38 -23.12
CA PHE A 23 -13.96 1.82 -23.03
C PHE A 23 -15.24 2.61 -22.76
N ASP A 24 -16.35 2.24 -23.38
CA ASP A 24 -17.66 2.85 -23.15
C ASP A 24 -18.14 2.66 -21.71
N LYS A 25 -17.95 1.46 -21.13
CA LYS A 25 -18.23 1.22 -19.71
C LYS A 25 -17.39 2.10 -18.77
N MET A 26 -16.21 2.50 -19.20
CA MET A 26 -15.34 3.43 -18.46
C MET A 26 -15.60 4.90 -18.81
N GLY A 27 -16.50 5.20 -19.75
CA GLY A 27 -16.83 6.56 -20.17
C GLY A 27 -15.70 7.26 -20.95
N ILE A 28 -14.84 6.51 -21.63
CA ILE A 28 -13.72 7.06 -22.43
C ILE A 28 -13.81 6.59 -23.88
N ASP A 29 -13.34 7.42 -24.82
CA ASP A 29 -13.26 7.04 -26.23
C ASP A 29 -11.94 6.31 -26.55
N MET A 30 -11.93 5.56 -27.67
CA MET A 30 -10.77 4.83 -28.15
C MET A 30 -9.52 5.72 -28.26
N SER A 31 -9.68 6.95 -28.76
CA SER A 31 -8.58 7.90 -28.92
C SER A 31 -7.99 8.36 -27.59
N THR A 32 -8.79 8.47 -26.53
CA THR A 32 -8.29 8.74 -25.18
C THR A 32 -7.57 7.54 -24.60
N ALA A 33 -8.10 6.33 -24.78
CA ALA A 33 -7.44 5.10 -24.34
C ALA A 33 -6.06 4.93 -25.00
N VAL A 34 -5.95 5.12 -26.31
CA VAL A 34 -4.67 5.05 -27.04
C VAL A 34 -3.70 6.14 -26.58
N ARG A 35 -4.18 7.37 -26.32
CA ARG A 35 -3.34 8.44 -25.74
C ARG A 35 -2.85 8.09 -24.33
N MET A 36 -3.70 7.48 -23.51
CA MET A 36 -3.32 7.02 -22.17
C MET A 36 -2.27 5.92 -22.24
N PHE A 37 -2.40 4.97 -23.18
CA PHE A 37 -1.41 3.93 -23.43
C PHE A 37 -0.02 4.53 -23.70
N PHE A 38 0.11 5.41 -24.70
CA PHE A 38 1.41 6.02 -25.01
C PHE A 38 1.96 6.88 -23.87
N LYS A 39 1.10 7.61 -23.15
CA LYS A 39 1.52 8.35 -21.95
C LYS A 39 2.05 7.43 -20.86
N ALA A 40 1.41 6.27 -20.66
CA ALA A 40 1.87 5.27 -19.70
C ALA A 40 3.21 4.67 -20.14
N THR A 41 3.37 4.35 -21.43
CA THR A 41 4.64 3.88 -22.01
C THR A 41 5.77 4.88 -21.78
N VAL A 42 5.54 6.16 -22.07
CA VAL A 42 6.54 7.21 -21.84
C VAL A 42 6.82 7.40 -20.35
N ARG A 43 5.79 7.35 -19.50
CA ARG A 43 5.96 7.52 -18.05
C ARG A 43 6.77 6.39 -17.42
N GLN A 44 6.56 5.15 -17.89
CA GLN A 44 7.20 3.96 -17.33
C GLN A 44 8.49 3.57 -18.06
N GLN A 45 8.76 4.17 -19.23
CA GLN A 45 9.88 3.82 -20.12
C GLN A 45 9.89 2.34 -20.53
N GLU A 46 8.70 1.72 -20.54
CA GLU A 46 8.46 0.33 -20.90
C GLU A 46 7.04 0.16 -21.44
N LEU A 47 6.70 -1.03 -21.96
CA LEU A 47 5.31 -1.31 -22.31
C LEU A 47 4.47 -1.34 -21.04
N PRO A 48 3.32 -0.63 -21.01
CA PRO A 48 2.46 -0.51 -19.83
C PRO A 48 1.59 -1.77 -19.61
N PHE A 49 2.12 -2.91 -20.02
CA PHE A 49 1.67 -4.27 -19.77
C PHE A 49 2.86 -5.21 -20.01
N SER A 50 2.90 -6.35 -19.33
CA SER A 50 4.00 -7.31 -19.46
C SER A 50 3.94 -8.08 -20.79
N THR A 51 5.07 -8.20 -21.50
CA THR A 51 5.17 -8.86 -22.82
C THR A 51 5.89 -10.20 -22.80
N ASN A 52 5.96 -10.89 -21.67
CA ASN A 52 6.64 -12.18 -21.61
C ASN A 52 5.89 -13.23 -22.44
N VAL A 53 6.44 -13.55 -23.61
CA VAL A 53 6.15 -14.75 -24.41
C VAL A 53 6.95 -15.91 -23.81
N ALA A 54 6.80 -16.14 -22.51
CA ALA A 54 7.19 -17.41 -21.92
C ALA A 54 5.98 -18.32 -22.09
N GLU A 55 6.18 -19.43 -22.81
CA GLU A 55 5.27 -20.55 -22.81
C GLU A 55 4.76 -20.80 -21.38
N THR A 56 3.47 -21.12 -21.30
CA THR A 56 2.78 -21.67 -20.15
C THR A 56 3.64 -22.65 -19.33
N LYS A 57 4.40 -22.10 -18.40
CA LYS A 57 4.33 -22.48 -17.00
C LYS A 57 4.07 -21.19 -16.25
N ALA A 58 2.82 -20.98 -15.84
CA ALA A 58 2.61 -20.21 -14.63
C ALA A 58 3.60 -20.78 -13.62
N PRO A 59 4.50 -19.97 -13.02
CA PRO A 59 5.33 -20.46 -11.94
C PRO A 59 4.42 -21.21 -11.00
N SER A 60 4.81 -22.42 -10.59
CA SER A 60 3.97 -23.15 -9.66
C SER A 60 3.65 -22.24 -8.49
N LEU A 61 2.45 -22.36 -7.91
CA LEU A 61 2.08 -21.56 -6.74
C LEU A 61 3.19 -21.58 -5.68
N GLY A 62 3.92 -22.70 -5.57
CA GLY A 62 5.12 -22.86 -4.73
C GLY A 62 6.37 -22.06 -5.14
N GLU A 63 6.65 -21.81 -6.42
CA GLU A 63 7.76 -20.96 -6.88
C GLU A 63 7.43 -19.47 -6.77
N GLN A 64 6.17 -19.09 -7.06
CA GLN A 64 5.65 -17.75 -6.82
C GLN A 64 5.58 -17.42 -5.33
N LEU A 65 5.13 -18.36 -4.49
CA LEU A 65 5.28 -18.25 -3.05
C LEU A 65 6.76 -18.23 -2.70
N GLY A 66 7.61 -19.09 -3.26
CA GLY A 66 9.04 -19.12 -2.97
C GLY A 66 9.73 -17.76 -3.14
N ASP A 67 9.50 -17.07 -4.26
CA ASP A 67 10.06 -15.74 -4.50
C ASP A 67 9.38 -14.64 -3.68
N PHE A 68 8.07 -14.76 -3.43
CA PHE A 68 7.33 -13.88 -2.52
C PHE A 68 7.86 -13.99 -1.07
N TYR A 69 7.97 -15.21 -0.55
CA TYR A 69 8.52 -15.52 0.77
C TYR A 69 10.00 -15.18 0.85
N LYS A 70 10.80 -15.39 -0.21
CA LYS A 70 12.21 -14.98 -0.22
C LYS A 70 12.35 -13.46 -0.15
N ASN A 71 11.54 -12.71 -0.89
CA ASN A 71 11.49 -11.25 -0.81
C ASN A 71 10.92 -10.76 0.53
N MET A 72 10.01 -11.52 1.16
CA MET A 72 9.44 -11.24 2.49
C MET A 72 10.39 -11.63 3.65
N VAL A 73 11.21 -12.66 3.49
CA VAL A 73 12.24 -13.07 4.46
C VAL A 73 13.44 -12.13 4.42
N MET A 74 13.84 -11.66 3.22
CA MET A 74 14.88 -10.63 3.07
C MET A 74 14.47 -9.27 3.66
N TYR A 75 13.17 -9.04 3.81
CA TYR A 75 12.59 -7.83 4.37
C TYR A 75 12.77 -7.74 5.89
N GLU A 76 12.55 -8.84 6.61
CA GLU A 76 12.55 -8.87 8.09
C GLU A 76 13.92 -9.10 8.71
N ALA A 77 14.82 -9.80 8.02
CA ALA A 77 16.20 -10.04 8.49
C ALA A 77 17.04 -8.77 8.75
N SER A 78 16.47 -7.59 8.52
CA SER A 78 17.12 -6.28 8.67
C SER A 78 16.39 -5.30 9.59
N ILE A 79 15.22 -5.67 10.14
CA ILE A 79 14.46 -4.84 11.08
C ILE A 79 14.95 -5.12 12.49
N ALA A 80 15.25 -4.07 13.26
CA ALA A 80 15.66 -4.23 14.66
C ALA A 80 14.52 -4.86 15.49
N ASP A 81 14.85 -5.92 16.22
CA ASP A 81 13.92 -6.65 17.10
C ASP A 81 13.47 -5.79 18.30
N ASP A 82 14.25 -4.75 18.64
CA ASP A 82 13.89 -3.79 19.69
C ASP A 82 12.66 -2.95 19.30
N GLU A 83 11.58 -3.08 20.06
CA GLU A 83 10.30 -2.37 19.88
C GLU A 83 10.42 -0.83 19.84
N ASN A 84 11.51 -0.25 20.35
CA ASN A 84 11.73 1.19 20.36
C ASN A 84 12.73 1.67 19.29
N VAL A 85 13.26 0.76 18.47
CA VAL A 85 14.24 1.08 17.43
C VAL A 85 13.63 0.92 16.04
N VAL A 86 13.97 1.86 15.16
CA VAL A 86 13.63 1.82 13.73
C VAL A 86 14.91 1.83 12.92
N THR A 87 15.11 0.80 12.10
CA THR A 87 16.17 0.75 11.10
C THR A 87 15.74 1.54 9.86
N VAL A 88 16.48 2.61 9.53
CA VAL A 88 16.25 3.46 8.37
C VAL A 88 17.03 2.92 7.18
N PHE A 89 16.30 2.43 6.18
CA PHE A 89 16.87 1.88 4.96
C PHE A 89 17.12 2.96 3.90
N PRO A 90 18.09 2.79 2.98
CA PRO A 90 18.22 3.68 1.84
C PRO A 90 16.97 3.65 0.95
N LEU A 91 16.75 4.71 0.18
CA LEU A 91 15.69 4.73 -0.83
C LEU A 91 15.92 3.63 -1.87
N GLU A 92 14.85 2.98 -2.28
CA GLU A 92 14.85 1.97 -3.34
C GLU A 92 14.24 2.60 -4.59
N PHE A 93 15.04 2.77 -5.65
CA PHE A 93 14.60 3.41 -6.90
C PHE A 93 14.02 4.82 -6.69
N GLY A 94 14.53 5.56 -5.69
CA GLY A 94 14.05 6.91 -5.35
C GLY A 94 12.75 6.92 -4.52
N GLU A 95 12.21 5.76 -4.16
CA GLU A 95 11.03 5.64 -3.30
C GLU A 95 11.40 5.13 -1.90
N ILE A 96 10.55 5.44 -0.92
CA ILE A 96 10.69 4.90 0.43
C ILE A 96 10.38 3.39 0.38
N PRO A 97 11.29 2.53 0.87
CA PRO A 97 11.07 1.09 0.85
C PRO A 97 9.80 0.67 1.58
N VAL A 98 9.12 -0.35 1.06
CA VAL A 98 7.92 -0.93 1.70
C VAL A 98 8.20 -1.30 3.16
N LYS A 99 9.44 -1.74 3.49
CA LYS A 99 9.93 -2.08 4.85
C LYS A 99 9.84 -0.97 5.86
N MET A 100 9.96 0.26 5.41
CA MET A 100 9.78 1.37 6.33
C MET A 100 8.33 1.47 6.80
N PHE A 101 7.36 1.28 5.91
CA PHE A 101 5.95 1.38 6.27
C PHE A 101 5.52 0.26 7.22
N VAL A 102 5.86 -1.00 6.92
CA VAL A 102 5.50 -2.12 7.81
C VAL A 102 6.21 -2.03 9.13
N GLN A 103 7.51 -1.71 9.14
CA GLN A 103 8.25 -1.51 10.39
C GLN A 103 7.55 -0.47 11.27
N LEU A 104 7.11 0.67 10.73
CA LEU A 104 6.39 1.65 11.54
C LEU A 104 5.03 1.14 12.02
N VAL A 105 4.31 0.38 11.21
CA VAL A 105 3.04 -0.25 11.64
C VAL A 105 3.28 -1.24 12.78
N THR A 106 4.33 -2.07 12.71
CA THR A 106 4.63 -3.07 13.75
C THR A 106 5.09 -2.44 15.07
N LYS A 107 5.69 -1.25 15.03
CA LYS A 107 6.12 -0.50 16.22
C LYS A 107 4.98 0.22 16.96
N VAL A 108 3.76 0.24 16.43
CA VAL A 108 2.59 0.75 17.18
C VAL A 108 2.18 -0.31 18.21
N PRO A 109 2.34 -0.07 19.53
CA PRO A 109 2.09 -1.10 20.54
C PRO A 109 0.60 -1.35 20.76
N ALA A 110 0.27 -2.48 21.39
CA ALA A 110 -1.10 -2.78 21.80
C ALA A 110 -1.65 -1.68 22.74
N GLY A 111 -2.92 -1.31 22.55
CA GLY A 111 -3.57 -0.23 23.30
C GLY A 111 -3.28 1.18 22.76
N LYS A 112 -2.46 1.28 21.69
CA LYS A 112 -2.23 2.50 20.92
C LYS A 112 -2.71 2.37 19.48
N VAL A 113 -2.97 3.51 18.86
CA VAL A 113 -3.29 3.64 17.43
C VAL A 113 -2.38 4.67 16.79
N ALA A 114 -2.25 4.59 15.47
CA ALA A 114 -1.58 5.61 14.67
C ALA A 114 -2.43 5.95 13.44
N ARG A 115 -2.08 7.04 12.78
CA ARG A 115 -2.68 7.44 11.49
C ARG A 115 -1.62 7.34 10.40
N TRP A 116 -2.07 7.21 9.16
CA TRP A 116 -1.15 7.21 8.02
C TRP A 116 -0.37 8.53 7.94
N GLU A 117 -0.99 9.63 8.33
CA GLU A 117 -0.38 10.95 8.35
C GLU A 117 0.75 11.05 9.37
N ASP A 118 0.63 10.38 10.52
CA ASP A 118 1.68 10.32 11.53
C ASP A 118 2.89 9.53 11.01
N ILE A 119 2.62 8.42 10.31
CA ILE A 119 3.65 7.62 9.63
C ILE A 119 4.33 8.44 8.54
N PHE A 120 3.57 9.13 7.70
CA PHE A 120 4.11 9.94 6.60
C PHE A 120 4.95 11.11 7.10
N GLU A 121 4.51 11.80 8.16
CA GLU A 121 5.29 12.87 8.80
C GLU A 121 6.63 12.32 9.32
N TYR A 122 6.59 11.19 10.04
CA TYR A 122 7.79 10.59 10.60
C TYR A 122 8.77 10.10 9.51
N LEU A 123 8.27 9.43 8.47
CA LEU A 123 9.08 9.07 7.30
C LEU A 123 9.67 10.31 6.63
N GLY A 124 8.90 11.38 6.49
CA GLY A 124 9.40 12.61 5.91
C GLY A 124 10.53 13.23 6.71
N MET A 125 10.47 13.15 8.05
CA MET A 125 11.58 13.54 8.93
C MET A 125 12.82 12.66 8.74
N LEU A 126 12.65 11.33 8.65
CA LEU A 126 13.76 10.39 8.50
C LEU A 126 14.50 10.55 7.16
N TYR A 127 13.75 10.80 6.08
CA TYR A 127 14.29 10.89 4.71
C TYR A 127 14.56 12.32 4.23
N GLY A 128 14.16 13.34 5.00
CA GLY A 128 14.29 14.74 4.59
C GLY A 128 13.44 15.08 3.35
N MET A 129 12.32 14.40 3.15
CA MET A 129 11.43 14.58 2.00
C MET A 129 9.96 14.63 2.43
N LYS A 130 9.07 15.10 1.56
CA LYS A 130 7.63 15.03 1.85
C LYS A 130 7.06 13.70 1.39
N VAL A 131 6.23 13.10 2.23
CA VAL A 131 5.55 11.82 1.98
C VAL A 131 4.04 12.07 2.10
N TYR A 132 3.27 11.60 1.13
CA TYR A 132 1.82 11.86 1.07
C TYR A 132 0.98 10.60 0.88
N GLU A 133 1.62 9.49 0.54
CA GLU A 133 0.93 8.28 0.15
C GLU A 133 1.66 7.02 0.58
N LYS A 134 0.91 5.92 0.58
CA LYS A 134 1.42 4.56 0.75
C LYS A 134 2.26 4.17 -0.46
N PRO A 135 3.14 3.16 -0.32
CA PRO A 135 3.88 2.65 -1.47
C PRO A 135 2.91 2.14 -2.55
N HIS A 136 3.28 2.34 -3.82
CA HIS A 136 2.56 1.76 -4.96
C HIS A 136 2.63 0.22 -4.94
N ARG A 137 3.71 -0.32 -4.39
CA ARG A 137 3.91 -1.76 -4.19
C ARG A 137 3.00 -2.26 -3.05
N ALA A 138 2.51 -3.49 -3.20
CA ALA A 138 1.69 -4.13 -2.18
C ALA A 138 2.48 -4.30 -0.87
N MET A 139 1.87 -3.93 0.26
CA MET A 139 2.41 -4.22 1.57
C MET A 139 1.95 -5.63 2.02
N PRO A 140 2.81 -6.43 2.66
CA PRO A 140 2.43 -7.74 3.18
C PRO A 140 1.39 -7.60 4.30
N TYR A 141 0.57 -8.64 4.51
CA TYR A 141 -0.43 -8.67 5.59
C TYR A 141 0.02 -9.47 6.81
N MET A 142 1.01 -10.34 6.62
CA MET A 142 1.60 -11.19 7.65
C MET A 142 3.11 -10.97 7.67
N ASP A 143 3.71 -11.15 8.85
CA ASP A 143 5.16 -11.21 9.01
C ASP A 143 5.72 -12.57 8.54
N SER A 144 7.04 -12.78 8.64
CA SER A 144 7.68 -14.03 8.21
C SER A 144 7.32 -15.23 9.09
N ASP A 145 6.96 -15.00 10.34
CA ASP A 145 6.48 -16.03 11.28
C ASP A 145 4.99 -16.38 11.05
N GLY A 146 4.32 -15.68 10.13
CA GLY A 146 2.91 -15.88 9.79
C GLY A 146 1.93 -15.19 10.73
N ASN A 147 2.40 -14.29 11.61
CA ASN A 147 1.53 -13.46 12.42
C ASN A 147 0.97 -12.29 11.60
N ASP A 148 -0.24 -11.84 11.94
CA ASP A 148 -0.81 -10.67 11.28
C ASP A 148 -0.02 -9.39 11.64
N ILE A 149 0.37 -8.63 10.62
CA ILE A 149 0.88 -7.26 10.82
C ILE A 149 -0.25 -6.37 11.36
N PRO A 150 -0.01 -5.53 12.39
CA PRO A 150 -1.04 -4.81 13.15
C PRO A 150 -1.65 -3.59 12.42
N TYR A 151 -1.99 -3.72 11.14
CA TYR A 151 -2.69 -2.68 10.38
C TYR A 151 -4.03 -2.26 11.00
N TRP A 152 -4.63 -3.09 11.86
CA TRP A 152 -5.85 -2.72 12.58
C TRP A 152 -5.62 -1.55 13.55
N ARG A 153 -4.38 -1.30 13.99
CA ARG A 153 -3.99 -0.13 14.80
C ARG A 153 -3.90 1.15 13.98
N ILE A 154 -3.98 1.08 12.65
CA ILE A 154 -3.92 2.25 11.78
C ILE A 154 -5.33 2.71 11.39
N VAL A 155 -5.65 3.95 11.76
CA VAL A 155 -6.96 4.58 11.55
C VAL A 155 -6.84 5.80 10.64
N SER A 156 -7.96 6.33 10.17
CA SER A 156 -7.96 7.60 9.40
C SER A 156 -7.56 8.81 10.26
N VAL A 157 -7.35 9.96 9.63
CA VAL A 157 -7.04 11.26 10.28
C VAL A 157 -7.90 11.53 11.53
N ASN A 158 -9.19 11.20 11.44
CA ASN A 158 -10.20 11.48 12.47
C ASN A 158 -10.53 10.26 13.34
N GLY A 159 -9.68 9.22 13.33
CA GLY A 159 -9.85 8.02 14.14
C GLY A 159 -10.94 7.07 13.64
N VAL A 160 -11.48 7.30 12.44
CA VAL A 160 -12.50 6.43 11.84
C VAL A 160 -11.83 5.13 11.36
N LEU A 161 -12.44 4.00 11.72
CA LEU A 161 -12.04 2.65 11.28
C LEU A 161 -12.35 2.50 9.79
N CYS A 162 -11.59 1.69 9.06
CA CYS A 162 -11.72 1.56 7.60
C CYS A 162 -11.72 0.09 7.19
N ASP A 163 -12.46 -0.21 6.11
CA ASP A 163 -12.31 -1.51 5.46
C ASP A 163 -10.97 -1.57 4.73
N SER A 164 -10.41 -2.77 4.69
CA SER A 164 -9.24 -3.11 3.90
C SER A 164 -9.55 -4.34 3.06
N ARG A 165 -8.65 -4.68 2.12
CA ARG A 165 -8.80 -5.87 1.27
C ARG A 165 -8.94 -7.18 2.06
N VAL A 166 -8.38 -7.25 3.27
CA VAL A 166 -8.31 -8.48 4.06
C VAL A 166 -9.08 -8.42 5.37
N ARG A 167 -9.59 -7.24 5.76
CA ARG A 167 -10.18 -7.02 7.08
C ARG A 167 -11.27 -5.97 7.00
N SER A 168 -12.45 -6.30 7.52
CA SER A 168 -13.59 -5.41 7.63
C SER A 168 -13.45 -4.45 8.81
N ARG A 169 -14.24 -3.37 8.81
CA ARG A 169 -14.40 -2.44 9.94
C ARG A 169 -14.82 -3.13 11.23
N GLU A 170 -15.75 -4.08 11.16
CA GLU A 170 -16.15 -4.91 12.31
C GLU A 170 -14.97 -5.69 12.89
N SER A 171 -14.18 -6.36 12.03
CA SER A 171 -13.01 -7.10 12.51
C SER A 171 -11.92 -6.16 13.06
N GLN A 172 -11.73 -4.99 12.46
CA GLN A 172 -10.84 -3.96 13.01
C GLN A 172 -11.31 -3.50 14.39
N LYS A 173 -12.62 -3.26 14.57
CA LYS A 173 -13.24 -2.89 15.84
C LYS A 173 -12.96 -3.94 16.91
N GLU A 174 -13.27 -5.21 16.64
CA GLU A 174 -13.07 -6.30 17.61
C GLU A 174 -11.61 -6.40 18.07
N LYS A 175 -10.64 -6.24 17.16
CA LYS A 175 -9.22 -6.27 17.52
C LYS A 175 -8.81 -5.07 18.38
N LEU A 176 -9.27 -3.87 18.04
CA LEU A 176 -8.99 -2.67 18.82
C LEU A 176 -9.62 -2.75 20.22
N GLU A 177 -10.85 -3.25 20.34
CA GLU A 177 -11.52 -3.45 21.62
C GLU A 177 -10.80 -4.50 22.49
N ARG A 178 -10.29 -5.59 21.89
CA ARG A 178 -9.45 -6.58 22.60
C ARG A 178 -8.15 -5.99 23.13
N GLU A 179 -7.62 -4.97 22.48
CA GLU A 179 -6.45 -4.22 22.94
C GLU A 179 -6.81 -3.10 23.93
N GLY A 180 -8.06 -3.02 24.37
CA GLY A 180 -8.53 -2.04 25.35
C GLY A 180 -8.78 -0.64 24.77
N ILE A 181 -8.88 -0.51 23.45
CA ILE A 181 -9.13 0.77 22.78
C ILE A 181 -10.64 0.98 22.65
N PRO A 182 -11.21 2.04 23.25
CA PRO A 182 -12.64 2.28 23.24
C PRO A 182 -13.10 2.70 21.84
N ILE A 183 -14.11 2.01 21.31
CA ILE A 183 -14.68 2.29 19.99
C ILE A 183 -16.14 2.74 20.13
N VAL A 184 -16.50 3.83 19.45
CA VAL A 184 -17.87 4.38 19.45
C VAL A 184 -18.46 4.40 18.04
N GLN A 185 -19.78 4.24 17.96
CA GLN A 185 -20.50 4.39 16.70
C GLN A 185 -20.51 5.85 16.26
N ARG A 186 -20.30 6.08 14.96
CA ARG A 186 -20.31 7.39 14.34
C ARG A 186 -21.72 7.76 13.89
N GLY A 187 -22.45 8.43 14.77
CA GLY A 187 -23.81 8.91 14.51
C GLY A 187 -24.79 7.76 14.27
N SER A 188 -25.77 7.97 13.39
CA SER A 188 -26.81 6.98 13.07
C SER A 188 -26.44 6.00 11.97
N ILE A 189 -25.26 6.16 11.33
CA ILE A 189 -24.83 5.27 10.24
C ILE A 189 -24.44 3.92 10.84
N ARG A 190 -25.08 2.86 10.33
CA ARG A 190 -24.77 1.48 10.69
C ARG A 190 -23.34 1.13 10.22
N ASN A 191 -22.60 0.39 11.05
CA ASN A 191 -21.24 -0.08 10.77
C ASN A 191 -20.20 1.04 10.51
N SER A 192 -20.44 2.24 11.05
CA SER A 192 -19.46 3.32 11.04
C SER A 192 -18.92 3.53 12.45
N TYR A 193 -17.63 3.29 12.66
CA TYR A 193 -17.00 3.34 13.97
C TYR A 193 -15.80 4.28 14.00
N ARG A 194 -15.49 4.82 15.17
CA ARG A 194 -14.27 5.58 15.42
C ARG A 194 -13.70 5.26 16.81
N VAL A 195 -12.41 5.47 16.96
CA VAL A 195 -11.74 5.46 18.27
C VAL A 195 -12.25 6.63 19.10
N ASP A 196 -12.75 6.34 20.29
CA ASP A 196 -13.16 7.37 21.25
C ASP A 196 -11.93 8.03 21.89
N ASN A 197 -12.03 9.32 22.18
CA ASN A 197 -10.92 10.11 22.73
C ASN A 197 -9.58 9.92 22.01
N LEU A 198 -9.59 9.73 20.68
CA LEU A 198 -8.44 9.37 19.82
C LEU A 198 -7.07 9.88 20.31
N LYS A 199 -6.97 11.16 20.68
CA LYS A 199 -5.71 11.81 21.11
C LYS A 199 -5.01 11.08 22.27
N THR A 200 -5.73 10.44 23.19
CA THR A 200 -5.14 9.70 24.32
C THR A 200 -4.49 8.38 23.89
N HIS A 201 -4.91 7.85 22.75
CA HIS A 201 -4.46 6.57 22.19
C HIS A 201 -3.45 6.73 21.06
N LEU A 202 -3.19 7.95 20.57
CA LEU A 202 -2.19 8.16 19.52
C LEU A 202 -0.79 7.74 19.99
N PHE A 203 -0.11 6.99 19.14
CA PHE A 203 1.29 6.64 19.28
C PHE A 203 2.17 7.77 18.73
N ASP A 204 3.24 8.10 19.45
CA ASP A 204 4.20 9.11 19.03
C ASP A 204 5.44 8.45 18.43
N PHE A 205 5.54 8.44 17.10
CA PHE A 205 6.70 7.88 16.40
C PHE A 205 8.01 8.61 16.72
N LYS A 206 7.97 9.87 17.19
CA LYS A 206 9.18 10.63 17.58
C LYS A 206 9.82 10.09 18.86
N SER A 207 9.13 9.21 19.59
CA SER A 207 9.68 8.47 20.72
C SER A 207 10.63 7.33 20.30
N LEU A 208 10.61 6.93 19.02
CA LEU A 208 11.46 5.84 18.51
C LEU A 208 12.89 6.32 18.23
N LYS A 209 13.86 5.44 18.48
CA LYS A 209 15.27 5.65 18.14
C LYS A 209 15.53 5.18 16.70
N ALA A 210 15.90 6.11 15.83
CA ALA A 210 16.28 5.78 14.45
C ALA A 210 17.77 5.41 14.34
N ILE A 211 18.07 4.28 13.71
CA ILE A 211 19.44 3.86 13.34
C ILE A 211 19.49 3.63 11.83
N LYS A 212 20.61 3.92 11.17
CA LYS A 212 20.74 3.63 9.74
C LYS A 212 21.04 2.15 9.54
N SER A 213 20.45 1.53 8.51
CA SER A 213 20.90 0.20 8.07
C SER A 213 22.35 0.32 7.57
N GLU A 214 23.22 -0.56 8.04
CA GLU A 214 24.58 -0.70 7.50
C GLU A 214 24.56 -1.14 6.02
#